data_AF-A0A5P1E708-F1
#
_entry.id   AF-A0A5P1E708-F1
#
_cell.length_a   1.000
_cell.length_b   1.000
_cell.length_c   1.000
_cell.angle_alpha   90.00
_cell.angle_beta   90.00
_cell.angle_gamma   90.00
#
_symmetry.space_group_name_H-M   'P 1'
#
loop_
_entity.id
_entity.type
_entity.pdbx_description
1 polymer ?
#
loop_
_entity_poly.entity_id
_entity_poly.type
_entity_poly.pdbx_seq_one_letter_code
_entity_poly.pdbx_strand_id
1 'polypeptide(L)'
;METVVGLRRELPLASFTYVDIYSVKYLLISQAQKYGFEKPLAACCGYGGGAYNFDFNVRCGDTGSVDGREVLLGKSCEDPSKRIIWDGIHYTEAANRWVFGQISGGKFSDPPNSLKMACHR
;
A
#
# COMPACT_ATOMS: atom_id res chain seq x y z
N MET A 1 9.67 0.01 19.41
CA MET A 1 9.45 1.39 19.87
C MET A 1 10.71 1.99 20.52
N GLU A 2 11.56 1.16 21.14
CA GLU A 2 12.81 1.58 21.82
C GLU A 2 13.72 2.46 20.99
N THR A 3 13.95 2.13 19.71
CA THR A 3 14.80 2.94 18.81
C THR A 3 14.30 4.37 18.65
N VAL A 4 12.98 4.56 18.45
CA VAL A 4 12.40 5.90 18.29
C VAL A 4 12.50 6.70 19.58
N VAL A 5 12.28 6.04 20.73
CA VAL A 5 12.47 6.68 22.05
C VAL A 5 13.92 7.07 22.28
N GLY A 6 14.88 6.23 21.89
CA GLY A 6 16.31 6.54 21.93
C GLY A 6 16.66 7.77 21.11
N LEU A 7 16.22 7.80 19.85
CA LEU A 7 16.45 8.93 18.94
C LEU A 7 15.87 10.24 19.46
N ARG A 8 14.68 10.23 20.11
CA ARG A 8 14.11 11.42 20.76
C ARG A 8 15.00 11.98 21.87
N ARG A 9 15.75 11.12 22.58
CA ARG A 9 16.68 11.53 23.64
C ARG A 9 18.01 12.04 23.06
N GLU A 10 18.53 11.34 22.05
CA GLU A 10 19.83 11.66 21.43
C GLU A 10 19.79 12.91 20.56
N LEU A 11 18.65 13.17 19.91
CA LEU A 11 18.49 14.26 18.95
C LEU A 11 17.37 15.21 19.42
N PRO A 12 17.60 15.99 20.50
CA PRO A 12 16.58 16.79 21.15
C PRO A 12 16.11 17.96 20.30
N LEU A 13 16.70 18.24 19.13
CA LEU A 13 16.24 19.26 18.17
C LEU A 13 15.45 18.68 16.98
N ALA A 14 15.38 17.36 16.83
CA ALA A 14 14.59 16.69 15.79
C ALA A 14 13.25 16.19 16.34
N SER A 15 12.21 16.15 15.50
CA SER A 15 10.91 15.56 15.85
C SER A 15 10.84 14.14 15.28
N PHE A 16 10.48 13.17 16.13
CA PHE A 16 10.32 11.77 15.71
C PHE A 16 8.89 11.30 15.96
N THR A 17 8.20 10.98 14.87
CA THR A 17 6.89 10.37 14.89
C THR A 17 6.99 8.94 14.36
N TYR A 18 6.63 7.96 15.18
CA TYR A 18 6.44 6.60 14.73
C TYR A 18 5.03 6.48 14.15
N VAL A 19 4.88 5.86 12.97
CA VAL A 19 3.56 5.60 12.36
C VAL A 19 3.39 4.10 12.22
N ASP A 20 2.37 3.55 12.86
CA ASP A 20 2.00 2.13 12.76
C ASP A 20 1.30 1.84 11.43
N ILE A 21 2.09 1.84 10.35
CA ILE A 21 1.61 1.54 9.02
C ILE A 21 1.17 0.08 8.87
N TYR A 22 1.70 -0.82 9.70
CA TYR A 22 1.39 -2.25 9.65
C TYR A 22 -0.08 -2.47 10.02
N SER A 23 -0.53 -1.94 11.15
CA SER A 23 -1.92 -2.08 11.60
C SER A 23 -2.91 -1.47 10.59
N VAL A 24 -2.56 -0.34 9.97
CA VAL A 24 -3.40 0.30 8.95
C VAL A 24 -3.54 -0.57 7.70
N LYS A 25 -2.43 -1.12 7.20
CA LYS A 25 -2.44 -2.02 6.02
C LYS A 25 -3.15 -3.33 6.31
N TYR A 26 -2.92 -3.91 7.50
CA TYR A 26 -3.59 -5.12 7.94
C TYR A 26 -5.11 -4.92 8.02
N LEU A 27 -5.56 -3.78 8.56
CA LEU A 27 -6.98 -3.42 8.61
C LEU A 27 -7.59 -3.31 7.21
N LEU A 28 -6.89 -2.65 6.27
CA LEU A 28 -7.35 -2.52 4.89
C LEU A 28 -7.53 -3.88 4.21
N ILE A 29 -6.52 -4.77 4.32
CA ILE A 29 -6.53 -6.09 3.68
C ILE A 29 -7.59 -6.99 4.31
N SER A 30 -7.65 -7.06 5.65
CA SER A 30 -8.57 -7.94 6.38
C SER A 30 -10.05 -7.51 6.27
N GLN A 31 -10.31 -6.22 6.09
CA GLN A 31 -11.67 -5.67 5.96
C GLN A 31 -11.92 -5.04 4.57
N ALA A 32 -11.22 -5.51 3.54
CA ALA A 32 -11.26 -4.91 2.21
C ALA A 32 -12.67 -4.65 1.66
N GLN A 33 -13.56 -5.64 1.77
CA GLN A 33 -14.95 -5.52 1.28
C GLN A 33 -15.72 -4.40 1.98
N LYS A 34 -15.50 -4.19 3.28
CA LYS A 34 -16.13 -3.11 4.05
C LYS A 34 -15.73 -1.73 3.53
N TYR A 35 -14.54 -1.61 2.94
CA TYR A 35 -14.02 -0.37 2.38
C TYR A 35 -14.18 -0.27 0.87
N GLY A 36 -14.94 -1.17 0.24
CA GLY A 36 -15.23 -1.16 -1.20
C GLY A 36 -14.15 -1.80 -2.08
N PHE A 37 -13.16 -2.46 -1.50
CA PHE A 37 -12.12 -3.18 -2.24
C PHE A 37 -12.47 -4.66 -2.45
N GLU A 38 -12.08 -5.19 -3.60
CA GLU A 38 -12.32 -6.55 -4.06
C GLU A 38 -10.99 -7.28 -4.28
N LYS A 39 -10.97 -8.61 -4.04
CA LYS A 39 -9.76 -9.47 -4.18
C LYS A 39 -8.53 -8.83 -3.53
N PRO A 40 -8.50 -8.70 -2.20
CA PRO A 40 -7.50 -7.90 -1.49
C PRO A 40 -6.04 -8.33 -1.70
N LEU A 41 -5.83 -9.58 -2.12
CA LEU A 41 -4.50 -10.15 -2.35
C LEU A 41 -4.14 -10.26 -3.84
N ALA A 42 -5.08 -10.00 -4.76
CA ALA A 42 -4.81 -10.10 -6.18
C ALA A 42 -4.29 -8.77 -6.73
N ALA A 43 -3.16 -8.81 -7.44
CA ALA A 43 -2.63 -7.67 -8.17
C ALA A 43 -3.61 -7.26 -9.29
N CYS A 44 -3.85 -5.96 -9.42
CA CYS A 44 -4.65 -5.41 -10.51
C CYS A 44 -3.93 -5.55 -11.85
N CYS A 45 -2.66 -5.13 -11.92
CA CYS A 45 -1.81 -5.19 -13.08
C CYS A 45 -0.79 -6.30 -12.89
N GLY A 46 -1.09 -7.47 -13.43
CA GLY A 46 -0.29 -8.67 -13.20
C GLY A 46 -0.71 -9.80 -14.11
N TYR A 47 -0.07 -10.95 -13.92
CA TYR A 47 -0.20 -12.11 -14.79
C TYR A 47 -0.24 -13.40 -13.97
N GLY A 48 -0.63 -14.51 -14.61
CA GLY A 48 -0.70 -15.84 -13.99
C GLY A 48 -2.03 -16.18 -13.32
N GLY A 49 -2.91 -15.21 -13.07
CA GLY A 49 -4.24 -15.46 -12.51
C GLY A 49 -4.21 -16.02 -11.08
N GLY A 50 -5.18 -16.88 -10.74
CA GLY A 50 -5.28 -17.48 -9.40
C GLY A 50 -5.57 -16.48 -8.29
N ALA A 51 -5.14 -16.80 -7.06
CA ALA A 51 -5.45 -16.01 -5.87
C ALA A 51 -4.71 -14.66 -5.80
N TYR A 52 -3.54 -14.55 -6.44
CA TYR A 52 -2.66 -13.39 -6.36
C TYR A 52 -2.52 -12.61 -7.67
N ASN A 53 -2.84 -13.22 -8.82
CA ASN A 53 -2.62 -12.62 -10.14
C ASN A 53 -1.21 -12.01 -10.29
N PHE A 54 -0.20 -12.71 -9.80
CA PHE A 54 1.18 -12.23 -9.74
C PHE A 54 2.14 -13.29 -10.26
N ASP A 55 3.01 -12.88 -11.17
CA ASP A 55 4.16 -13.62 -11.65
C ASP A 55 5.37 -12.69 -11.56
N PHE A 56 6.41 -13.09 -10.84
CA PHE A 56 7.62 -12.30 -10.65
C PHE A 56 8.36 -11.99 -11.96
N ASN A 57 8.16 -12.82 -12.99
CA ASN A 57 8.81 -12.67 -14.28
C ASN A 57 8.02 -11.78 -15.26
N VAL A 58 6.80 -11.37 -14.90
CA VAL A 58 5.94 -10.56 -15.75
C VAL A 58 5.50 -9.32 -14.97
N ARG A 59 6.10 -8.18 -15.30
CA ARG A 59 5.77 -6.89 -14.72
C ARG A 59 4.52 -6.30 -15.36
N CYS A 60 3.92 -5.34 -14.67
CA CYS A 60 2.84 -4.54 -15.22
C CYS A 60 3.30 -3.86 -16.53
N GLY A 61 2.54 -4.05 -17.61
CA GLY A 61 2.86 -3.52 -18.93
C GLY A 61 3.70 -4.45 -19.82
N ASP A 62 4.25 -5.54 -19.29
CA ASP A 62 5.08 -6.46 -20.09
C ASP A 62 4.26 -7.13 -21.19
N THR A 63 4.84 -7.21 -22.38
CA THR A 63 4.31 -7.97 -23.51
C THR A 63 5.03 -9.29 -23.69
N GLY A 64 4.41 -10.24 -24.38
CA GLY A 64 5.04 -11.50 -24.74
C GLY A 64 4.33 -12.16 -25.92
N SER A 65 4.98 -13.16 -26.51
CA SER A 65 4.40 -13.92 -27.63
C SER A 65 3.58 -15.09 -27.10
N VAL A 66 2.28 -15.11 -27.41
CA VAL A 66 1.37 -16.22 -27.14
C VAL A 66 0.79 -16.66 -28.49
N ASP A 67 0.99 -17.93 -28.85
CA ASP A 67 0.60 -18.50 -30.15
C ASP A 67 1.07 -17.68 -31.36
N GLY A 68 2.29 -17.11 -31.25
CA GLY A 68 2.92 -16.32 -32.31
C GLY A 68 2.42 -14.88 -32.42
N ARG A 69 1.60 -14.40 -31.48
CA ARG A 69 1.11 -13.01 -31.43
C ARG A 69 1.63 -12.30 -30.19
N GLU A 70 2.06 -11.05 -30.36
CA GLU A 70 2.38 -10.19 -29.22
C GLU A 70 1.08 -9.85 -28.46
N VAL A 71 1.09 -10.13 -27.16
CA VAL A 71 -0.01 -9.85 -26.24
C VAL A 71 0.50 -9.12 -25.02
N LEU A 72 -0.34 -8.25 -24.45
CA LEU A 72 -0.08 -7.62 -23.16
C LEU A 72 -0.31 -8.65 -22.05
N LEU A 73 0.78 -9.16 -21.46
CA LEU A 73 0.74 -10.15 -20.39
C LEU A 73 0.38 -9.47 -19.06
N GLY A 74 1.17 -8.48 -18.65
CA GLY A 74 0.94 -7.71 -17.42
C GLY A 74 -0.17 -6.68 -17.57
N LYS A 75 -1.39 -7.13 -17.92
CA LYS A 75 -2.53 -6.25 -18.16
C LYS A 75 -3.13 -5.75 -16.84
N SER A 76 -3.52 -4.48 -16.82
CA SER A 76 -4.33 -3.91 -15.72
C SER A 76 -5.73 -4.54 -15.67
N CYS A 77 -6.25 -4.70 -14.47
CA CYS A 77 -7.64 -4.98 -14.21
C CYS A 77 -8.55 -3.83 -14.69
N GLU A 78 -9.84 -4.11 -14.86
CA GLU A 78 -10.81 -3.15 -15.42
C GLU A 78 -11.02 -1.92 -14.53
N ASP A 79 -11.06 -2.11 -13.21
CA ASP A 79 -11.28 -1.04 -12.25
C ASP A 79 -10.20 -1.05 -11.15
N PRO A 80 -9.11 -0.29 -11.31
CA PRO A 80 -8.06 -0.17 -10.30
C PRO A 80 -8.54 0.46 -8.98
N SER A 81 -9.65 1.21 -8.98
CA SER A 81 -10.17 1.85 -7.77
C SER A 81 -10.69 0.84 -6.74
N LYS A 82 -11.01 -0.37 -7.20
CA LYS A 82 -11.50 -1.49 -6.38
C LYS A 82 -10.42 -2.48 -5.97
N ARG A 83 -9.15 -2.28 -6.33
CA ARG A 83 -8.05 -3.17 -5.94
C ARG A 83 -7.16 -2.53 -4.90
N ILE A 84 -6.63 -3.34 -3.98
CA ILE A 84 -5.62 -2.88 -3.02
C ILE A 84 -4.23 -2.91 -3.67
N ILE A 85 -3.86 -4.04 -4.27
CA ILE A 85 -2.54 -4.29 -4.84
C ILE A 85 -2.55 -3.89 -6.32
N TRP A 86 -1.59 -3.06 -6.71
CA TRP A 86 -1.36 -2.67 -8.11
C TRP A 86 -0.63 -3.79 -8.86
N ASP A 87 0.62 -4.08 -8.52
CA ASP A 87 1.53 -4.91 -9.33
C ASP A 87 2.19 -6.07 -8.56
N GLY A 88 1.65 -6.41 -7.38
CA GLY A 88 2.22 -7.40 -6.46
C GLY A 88 3.12 -6.80 -5.38
N ILE A 89 3.56 -5.54 -5.54
CA ILE A 89 4.46 -4.85 -4.61
C ILE A 89 3.82 -3.55 -4.10
N HIS A 90 3.27 -2.75 -5.02
CA HIS A 90 2.71 -1.44 -4.74
C HIS A 90 1.19 -1.50 -4.55
N TYR A 91 0.66 -0.50 -3.86
CA TYR A 91 -0.78 -0.30 -3.73
C TYR A 91 -1.31 0.60 -4.83
N THR A 92 -2.60 0.46 -5.16
CA THR A 92 -3.30 1.37 -6.05
C THR A 92 -3.39 2.77 -5.45
N GLU A 93 -3.70 3.78 -6.28
CA GLU A 93 -3.94 5.15 -5.83
C GLU A 93 -5.11 5.21 -4.83
N ALA A 94 -6.20 4.47 -5.08
CA ALA A 94 -7.34 4.37 -4.17
C ALA A 94 -6.96 3.80 -2.80
N ALA A 95 -6.18 2.72 -2.76
CA ALA A 95 -5.70 2.14 -1.51
C ALA A 95 -4.73 3.07 -0.77
N ASN A 96 -3.80 3.72 -1.48
CA ASN A 96 -2.91 4.71 -0.87
C ASN A 96 -3.66 5.92 -0.30
N ARG A 97 -4.70 6.40 -0.99
CA ARG A 97 -5.57 7.48 -0.50
C ARG A 97 -6.28 7.06 0.78
N TRP A 98 -6.79 5.84 0.85
CA TRP A 98 -7.42 5.32 2.07
C TRP A 98 -6.41 5.23 3.22
N VAL A 99 -5.23 4.66 2.98
CA VAL A 99 -4.15 4.53 3.99
C VAL A 99 -3.73 5.90 4.51
N PHE A 100 -3.50 6.87 3.61
CA PHE A 100 -3.17 8.24 3.99
C PHE A 100 -4.26 8.89 4.86
N GLY A 101 -5.53 8.66 4.54
CA GLY A 101 -6.66 9.13 5.35
C GLY A 101 -6.64 8.60 6.78
N GLN A 102 -6.16 7.36 7.00
CA GLN A 102 -6.04 6.81 8.35
C GLN A 102 -4.89 7.41 9.17
N ILE A 103 -3.73 7.65 8.54
CA ILE A 103 -2.52 8.08 9.26
C ILE A 103 -2.38 9.60 9.39
N SER A 104 -2.94 10.37 8.47
CA SER A 104 -2.77 11.83 8.43
C SER A 104 -3.27 12.56 9.69
N GLY A 105 -4.29 12.01 10.34
CA GLY A 105 -4.85 12.53 11.59
C GLY A 105 -4.05 12.19 12.85
N GLY A 106 -3.00 11.37 12.77
CA GLY A 106 -2.16 11.02 13.92
C GLY A 106 -2.68 9.87 14.78
N LYS A 107 -3.86 9.31 14.50
CA LYS A 107 -4.46 8.21 15.28
C LYS A 107 -3.55 6.97 15.38
N PHE A 108 -2.78 6.69 14.33
CA PHE A 108 -1.82 5.58 14.26
C PHE A 108 -0.38 6.04 14.50
N SER A 109 -0.21 7.22 15.07
CA SER A 109 1.09 7.81 15.32
C SER A 109 1.42 7.82 16.80
N ASP A 110 2.71 7.71 17.12
CA ASP A 110 3.26 8.06 18.42
C ASP A 110 4.34 9.14 18.25
N PRO A 111 4.23 10.31 18.93
CA PRO A 111 3.04 10.78 19.63
C PRO A 111 1.83 10.91 18.67
N PRO A 112 0.58 10.96 19.17
CA PRO A 112 -0.63 10.97 18.34
C PRO A 112 -0.90 12.35 17.71
N ASN A 113 0.13 12.95 17.14
CA ASN A 113 0.07 14.22 16.46
C ASN A 113 -0.33 14.02 15.01
N SER A 114 -1.21 14.89 14.50
CA SER A 114 -1.51 14.94 13.08
C SER A 114 -0.25 15.31 12.28
N LEU A 115 -0.22 14.95 10.99
CA LEU A 115 0.91 15.29 10.12
C LEU A 115 1.17 16.80 10.06
N LYS A 116 0.11 17.62 10.12
CA LYS A 116 0.21 19.08 10.16
C LYS A 116 0.91 19.59 11.42
N MET A 117 0.86 18.83 12.51
CA MET A 117 1.49 19.17 13.79
C MET A 117 2.82 18.47 14.02
N ALA A 118 3.29 17.64 13.09
CA ALA A 118 4.47 16.78 13.29
C ALA A 118 5.77 17.56 13.56
N CYS A 119 5.88 18.78 13.04
CA CYS A 119 7.04 19.66 13.23
C CYS A 119 6.82 20.74 14.30
N HIS A 120 5.60 20.85 14.84
CA HIS A 120 5.30 21.82 15.90
C HIS A 120 5.74 21.23 17.24
N ARG A 121 6.56 21.99 17.96
CA ARG A 121 7.07 21.67 19.29
C ARG A 121 6.43 22.59 20.32
#